data_AF-A0A7L3WXI9-F1
#
_entry.id   AF-A0A7L3WXI9-F1
#
_cell.length_a   1.000
_cell.length_b   1.000
_cell.length_c   1.000
_cell.angle_alpha   90.00
_cell.angle_beta   90.00
_cell.angle_gamma   90.00
#
_symmetry.space_group_name_H-M   'P 1'
#
loop_
_entity.id
_entity.type
_entity.pdbx_description
1 polymer ?
#
loop_
_entity_poly.entity_id
_entity_poly.type
_entity_poly.pdbx_seq_one_letter_code
_entity_poly.pdbx_strand_id
1 'polypeptide(L)'
;VFSSVTSLLNMSVFKDQFVLEDLIQELKKTNAALSFGPLQSNGYISVQGSFPEIKFLRDFLLLKAKSLPEKDEREESKTSQKPKRRLQQHRPATEMNNFVHDATGEKQVVVVDTDIYRYMKHFYPRTFQVSSDVVISDVTDGDVTTISIEKAGSRSGAGQVLRVKERIEKQSLNLLYTLRKERIQFKKHTRDQKQKYTQACESLRRRYPSVLIIPYDTHIDVIGDTEVFAFTAELNK
;
A
#
# COMPACT_ATOMS: atom_id res chain seq x y z
N VAL A 1 18.13 -5.43 28.45
CA VAL A 1 16.70 -5.02 28.35
C VAL A 1 15.99 -6.06 27.52
N PHE A 2 14.99 -6.76 28.07
CA PHE A 2 14.18 -7.72 27.33
C PHE A 2 13.29 -6.95 26.35
N SER A 3 13.74 -6.80 25.11
CA SER A 3 13.09 -5.95 24.10
C SER A 3 12.11 -6.69 23.19
N SER A 4 11.79 -7.95 23.50
CA SER A 4 10.93 -8.80 22.70
C SER A 4 9.56 -8.95 23.33
N VAL A 5 8.50 -8.80 22.53
CA VAL A 5 7.11 -8.99 22.91
C VAL A 5 6.50 -10.08 22.05
N THR A 6 5.51 -10.78 22.62
CA THR A 6 4.73 -11.79 21.91
C THR A 6 3.32 -11.24 21.68
N SER A 7 2.92 -11.21 20.42
CA SER A 7 1.60 -10.76 19.97
C SER A 7 0.81 -11.94 19.42
N LEU A 8 -0.45 -12.06 19.82
CA LEU A 8 -1.37 -13.03 19.27
C LEU A 8 -2.19 -12.37 18.15
N LEU A 9 -2.07 -12.87 16.92
CA LEU A 9 -2.74 -12.31 15.75
C LEU A 9 -3.86 -13.23 15.28
N ASN A 10 -5.01 -12.64 14.99
CA ASN A 10 -6.11 -13.33 14.33
C ASN A 10 -5.99 -13.14 12.81
N MET A 11 -5.53 -14.17 12.11
CA MET A 11 -5.38 -14.15 10.65
C MET A 11 -6.67 -14.53 9.92
N SER A 12 -7.70 -14.98 10.63
CA SER A 12 -8.97 -15.40 10.00
C SER A 12 -9.64 -14.30 9.19
N VAL A 13 -9.40 -13.03 9.54
CA VAL A 13 -9.91 -11.84 8.84
C VAL A 13 -9.45 -11.76 7.37
N PHE A 14 -8.37 -12.45 7.01
CA PHE A 14 -7.83 -12.46 5.65
C PHE A 14 -8.27 -13.68 4.83
N LYS A 15 -8.95 -14.67 5.43
CA LYS A 15 -9.27 -15.97 4.77
C LYS A 15 -10.10 -15.81 3.50
N ASP A 16 -10.95 -14.79 3.45
CA ASP A 16 -11.83 -14.54 2.30
C ASP A 16 -11.05 -14.11 1.05
N GLN A 17 -9.82 -13.59 1.20
CA GLN A 17 -9.05 -12.99 0.10
C GLN A 17 -7.61 -13.48 -0.03
N PHE A 18 -7.07 -14.13 1.00
CA PHE A 18 -5.69 -14.59 1.02
C PHE A 18 -5.63 -16.02 1.55
N VAL A 19 -4.76 -16.83 0.93
CA VAL A 19 -4.32 -18.10 1.51
C VAL A 19 -3.45 -17.77 2.72
N LEU A 20 -3.89 -18.18 3.93
CA LEU A 20 -3.24 -17.75 5.16
C LEU A 20 -1.80 -18.24 5.25
N GLU A 21 -1.54 -19.46 4.78
CA GLU A 21 -0.22 -20.06 4.74
C GLU A 21 0.73 -19.22 3.89
N ASP A 22 0.29 -18.78 2.71
CA ASP A 22 1.09 -17.94 1.81
C ASP A 22 1.35 -16.57 2.42
N LEU A 23 0.34 -15.96 3.05
CA LEU A 23 0.49 -14.67 3.74
C LEU A 23 1.49 -14.77 4.91
N ILE A 24 1.46 -15.87 5.68
CA ILE A 24 2.42 -16.10 6.77
C ILE A 24 3.83 -16.34 6.21
N GLN A 25 3.96 -17.04 5.09
CA GLN A 25 5.25 -17.22 4.42
C GLN A 25 5.78 -15.89 3.86
N GLU A 26 4.92 -15.05 3.31
CA GLU A 26 5.25 -13.68 2.90
C GLU A 26 5.79 -12.88 4.09
N LEU A 27 5.10 -12.91 5.23
CA LEU A 27 5.51 -12.24 6.47
C LEU A 27 6.87 -12.75 7.00
N LYS A 28 7.10 -14.07 6.99
CA LYS A 28 8.37 -14.68 7.39
C LYS A 28 9.53 -14.24 6.50
N LYS A 29 9.31 -14.23 5.18
CA LYS A 29 10.32 -13.76 4.20
C LYS A 29 10.60 -12.27 4.35
N THR A 30 9.56 -11.50 4.70
CA THR A 30 9.60 -10.05 4.82
C THR A 30 10.43 -9.60 6.01
N ASN A 31 10.29 -10.26 7.16
CA ASN A 31 11.02 -9.91 8.36
C ASN A 31 11.52 -11.15 9.10
N ALA A 32 12.78 -11.50 8.85
CA ALA A 32 13.44 -12.64 9.48
C ALA A 32 13.69 -12.46 11.00
N ALA A 33 13.53 -11.25 11.55
CA ALA A 33 13.65 -11.01 12.98
C ALA A 33 12.38 -11.41 13.76
N LEU A 34 11.23 -11.52 13.08
CA LEU A 34 10.00 -12.03 13.67
C LEU A 34 10.02 -13.56 13.75
N SER A 35 9.71 -14.10 14.92
CA SER A 35 9.47 -15.53 15.12
C SER A 35 7.99 -15.83 15.13
N PHE A 36 7.55 -16.69 14.23
CA PHE A 36 6.14 -17.07 14.08
C PHE A 36 5.90 -18.48 14.62
N GLY A 37 4.93 -18.62 15.51
CA GLY A 37 4.41 -19.91 15.98
C GLY A 37 3.59 -20.64 14.92
N PRO A 38 3.03 -21.81 15.26
CA PRO A 38 2.14 -22.55 14.36
C PRO A 38 0.83 -21.80 14.15
N LEU A 39 0.31 -21.81 12.91
CA LEU A 39 -1.05 -21.36 12.62
C LEU A 39 -2.03 -22.37 13.23
N GLN A 40 -2.86 -21.89 14.13
CA GLN A 40 -3.91 -22.69 14.76
C GLN A 40 -5.12 -22.83 13.82
N SER A 41 -5.90 -23.89 13.98
CA SER A 41 -7.11 -24.15 13.18
C SER A 41 -8.16 -23.04 13.27
N ASN A 42 -8.22 -22.36 14.42
CA ASN A 42 -9.06 -21.16 14.65
C ASN A 42 -8.56 -19.90 13.89
N GLY A 43 -7.44 -19.98 13.17
CA GLY A 43 -6.84 -18.87 12.41
C GLY A 43 -5.94 -17.96 13.23
N TYR A 44 -5.61 -18.32 14.47
CA TYR A 44 -4.69 -17.53 15.31
C TYR A 44 -3.24 -17.98 15.15
N ILE A 45 -2.32 -17.02 15.26
CA ILE A 45 -0.88 -17.28 15.26
C ILE A 45 -0.19 -16.41 16.32
N SER A 46 0.76 -16.99 17.04
CA SER A 46 1.63 -16.24 17.96
C SER A 46 2.84 -15.71 17.20
N VAL A 47 3.16 -14.43 17.37
CA VAL A 47 4.32 -13.80 16.73
C VAL A 47 5.15 -13.07 17.78
N GLN A 48 6.43 -13.39 17.85
CA GLN A 48 7.37 -12.80 18.77
C GLN A 48 8.38 -11.93 18.02
N GLY A 49 8.67 -10.74 18.56
CA GLY A 49 9.63 -9.81 17.96
C GLY A 49 9.85 -8.57 18.81
N SER A 50 10.75 -7.70 18.38
CA SER A 50 10.96 -6.40 19.01
C SER A 50 9.82 -5.42 18.71
N PHE A 51 9.66 -4.36 19.52
CA PHE A 51 8.61 -3.36 19.29
C PHE A 51 8.61 -2.77 17.86
N PRO A 52 9.76 -2.39 17.26
CA PRO A 52 9.79 -1.95 15.86
C PRO A 52 9.29 -3.00 14.87
N GLU A 53 9.64 -4.27 15.06
CA GLU A 53 9.22 -5.37 14.18
C GLU A 53 7.72 -5.65 14.30
N ILE A 54 7.18 -5.57 15.52
CA ILE A 54 5.74 -5.74 15.79
C ILE A 54 4.94 -4.55 15.29
N LYS A 55 5.46 -3.32 15.41
CA LYS A 55 4.87 -2.13 14.79
C LYS A 55 4.82 -2.28 13.27
N PHE A 56 5.91 -2.73 12.66
CA PHE A 56 5.95 -3.02 11.24
C PHE A 56 4.90 -4.06 10.83
N LEU A 57 4.82 -5.17 11.58
CA LEU A 57 3.84 -6.23 11.33
C LEU A 57 2.42 -5.69 11.34
N ARG A 58 2.10 -4.84 12.33
CA ARG A 58 0.82 -4.15 12.41
C ARG A 58 0.56 -3.30 11.17
N ASP A 59 1.49 -2.44 10.80
CA ASP A 59 1.32 -1.50 9.68
C ASP A 59 1.18 -2.24 8.35
N PHE A 60 1.96 -3.31 8.14
CA PHE A 60 1.82 -4.20 6.99
C PHE A 60 0.45 -4.89 6.92
N LEU A 61 -0.02 -5.46 8.03
CA LEU A 61 -1.32 -6.13 8.07
C LEU A 61 -2.48 -5.14 7.87
N LEU A 62 -2.35 -3.92 8.39
CA LEU A 62 -3.34 -2.87 8.17
C LEU A 62 -3.44 -2.49 6.69
N LEU A 63 -2.32 -2.41 5.97
CA LEU A 63 -2.34 -2.18 4.52
C LEU A 63 -3.09 -3.30 3.78
N LYS A 64 -2.83 -4.56 4.13
CA LYS A 64 -3.54 -5.71 3.56
C LYS A 64 -5.04 -5.73 3.92
N ALA A 65 -5.41 -5.23 5.10
CA ALA A 65 -6.79 -5.20 5.55
C ALA A 65 -7.62 -4.11 4.83
N LYS A 66 -7.03 -2.95 4.58
CA LYS A 66 -7.69 -1.84 3.86
C LYS A 66 -8.01 -2.16 2.40
N SER A 67 -7.33 -3.12 1.79
CA SER A 67 -7.66 -3.58 0.43
C SER A 67 -8.82 -4.57 0.37
N LEU A 68 -9.31 -5.05 1.51
CA LEU A 68 -10.47 -5.93 1.54
C LEU A 68 -11.71 -5.09 1.16
N PRO A 69 -12.55 -5.49 0.18
CA PRO A 69 -13.90 -4.94 0.02
C PRO A 69 -14.60 -4.83 1.37
N GLU A 70 -15.16 -3.65 1.66
CA GLU A 70 -16.08 -3.47 2.77
C GLU A 70 -17.21 -4.49 2.58
N LYS A 71 -17.29 -5.45 3.49
CA LYS A 71 -18.43 -6.37 3.55
C LYS A 71 -19.61 -5.50 3.94
N ASP A 72 -20.49 -5.21 2.99
CA ASP A 72 -21.74 -4.48 3.24
C ASP A 72 -22.50 -5.26 4.33
N GLU A 73 -22.41 -4.80 5.58
CA GLU A 73 -23.21 -5.31 6.70
C GLU A 73 -24.65 -4.80 6.53
N ARG A 74 -25.35 -5.36 5.55
CA ARG A 74 -26.80 -5.17 5.38
C ARG A 74 -27.51 -6.44 4.96
N GLU A 75 -27.30 -7.54 5.67
CA GLU A 75 -28.25 -8.66 5.59
C GLU A 75 -28.55 -9.29 6.95
N GLU A 76 -29.15 -8.51 7.85
CA GLU A 76 -30.11 -9.04 8.82
C GLU A 76 -31.22 -8.01 9.07
N SER A 77 -32.14 -7.86 8.10
CA SER A 77 -33.42 -7.17 8.32
C SER A 77 -34.47 -7.59 7.30
N LYS A 78 -35.23 -8.61 7.71
CA LYS A 78 -36.69 -8.76 7.54
C LYS A 78 -37.26 -8.67 6.12
N THR A 79 -37.77 -9.83 5.69
CA THR A 79 -38.86 -10.04 4.73
C THR A 79 -39.90 -8.91 4.72
N SER A 80 -40.09 -8.25 3.57
CA SER A 80 -41.34 -7.60 3.17
C SER A 80 -41.32 -7.17 1.70
N GLN A 81 -42.51 -7.18 1.11
CA GLN A 81 -42.81 -7.33 -0.30
C GLN A 81 -42.61 -6.07 -1.17
N LYS A 82 -42.31 -6.28 -2.46
CA LYS A 82 -42.43 -5.30 -3.55
C LYS A 82 -43.89 -4.81 -3.70
N PRO A 83 -44.13 -3.58 -4.21
CA PRO A 83 -44.27 -3.44 -5.67
C PRO A 83 -43.67 -2.16 -6.31
N LYS A 84 -43.21 -2.38 -7.54
CA LYS A 84 -42.82 -1.50 -8.66
C LYS A 84 -43.31 -0.04 -8.62
N ARG A 85 -42.41 0.89 -8.98
CA ARG A 85 -42.70 2.00 -9.92
C ARG A 85 -41.45 2.45 -10.68
N ARG A 86 -41.63 2.66 -11.99
CA ARG A 86 -40.63 3.04 -13.00
C ARG A 86 -40.36 4.55 -12.95
N LEU A 87 -39.12 4.98 -13.20
CA LEU A 87 -38.78 6.11 -14.10
C LEU A 87 -37.25 6.22 -14.33
N GLN A 88 -36.92 6.01 -15.61
CA GLN A 88 -35.77 6.39 -16.44
C GLN A 88 -34.61 7.21 -15.83
N GLN A 89 -33.36 6.78 -16.11
CA GLN A 89 -32.36 7.59 -16.81
C GLN A 89 -31.19 6.73 -17.32
N HIS A 90 -30.93 6.87 -18.62
CA HIS A 90 -29.79 6.31 -19.36
C HIS A 90 -28.47 6.91 -18.84
N ARG A 91 -27.48 6.08 -18.52
CA ARG A 91 -26.03 6.37 -18.60
C ARG A 91 -25.26 5.07 -18.82
N PRO A 92 -24.17 5.08 -19.60
CA PRO A 92 -23.51 3.88 -20.06
C PRO A 92 -22.79 3.16 -18.91
N ALA A 93 -22.90 1.84 -18.93
CA ALA A 93 -22.32 0.92 -17.98
C ALA A 93 -20.79 1.02 -18.00
N THR A 94 -20.20 1.55 -16.93
CA THR A 94 -18.83 1.21 -16.56
C THR A 94 -18.91 -0.15 -15.88
N GLU A 95 -18.43 -1.17 -16.60
CA GLU A 95 -18.33 -2.53 -16.11
C GLU A 95 -17.55 -2.57 -14.80
N MET A 96 -18.26 -2.85 -13.72
CA MET A 96 -17.68 -3.15 -12.42
C MET A 96 -17.09 -4.56 -12.54
N ASN A 97 -15.81 -4.64 -12.88
CA ASN A 97 -15.08 -5.90 -12.90
C ASN A 97 -15.02 -6.44 -11.47
N ASN A 98 -15.85 -7.45 -11.23
CA ASN A 98 -15.74 -8.34 -10.08
C ASN A 98 -14.29 -8.82 -9.96
N PHE A 99 -13.64 -8.49 -8.85
CA PHE A 99 -12.36 -9.08 -8.46
C PHE A 99 -12.59 -10.55 -8.09
N VAL A 100 -12.82 -11.37 -9.09
CA VAL A 100 -12.68 -12.81 -8.99
C VAL A 100 -11.18 -13.08 -8.95
N HIS A 101 -10.70 -13.64 -7.84
CA HIS A 101 -9.37 -14.24 -7.79
C HIS A 101 -9.32 -15.32 -8.86
N ASP A 102 -8.61 -15.02 -9.94
CA ASP A 102 -8.38 -15.98 -10.99
C ASP A 102 -7.29 -16.95 -10.51
N ALA A 103 -7.72 -18.16 -10.17
CA ALA A 103 -6.87 -19.26 -9.70
C ALA A 103 -5.81 -19.71 -10.74
N THR A 104 -5.75 -19.04 -11.89
CA THR A 104 -4.89 -19.33 -13.03
C THR A 104 -3.53 -18.63 -12.97
N GLY A 105 -3.29 -17.76 -11.98
CA GLY A 105 -2.00 -17.07 -11.80
C GLY A 105 -1.69 -16.02 -12.86
N GLU A 106 -2.67 -15.68 -13.70
CA GLU A 106 -2.54 -14.72 -14.81
C GLU A 106 -2.56 -13.26 -14.35
N LYS A 107 -3.18 -12.99 -13.20
CA LYS A 107 -3.26 -11.70 -12.54
C LYS A 107 -2.71 -11.79 -11.12
N GLN A 108 -1.74 -10.94 -10.83
CA GLN A 108 -1.17 -10.78 -9.48
C GLN A 108 -1.49 -9.39 -8.96
N VAL A 109 -1.74 -9.28 -7.65
CA VAL A 109 -2.06 -8.02 -6.99
C VAL A 109 -1.05 -7.74 -5.90
N VAL A 110 -0.56 -6.50 -5.84
CA VAL A 110 0.31 -5.99 -4.78
C VAL A 110 -0.36 -4.77 -4.15
N VAL A 111 -0.39 -4.73 -2.82
CA VAL A 111 -0.98 -3.63 -2.06
C VAL A 111 0.14 -2.91 -1.33
N VAL A 112 0.25 -1.60 -1.53
CA VAL A 112 1.31 -0.75 -0.97
C VAL A 112 0.73 0.53 -0.38
N ASP A 113 1.42 1.11 0.60
CA ASP A 113 1.15 2.47 1.05
C ASP A 113 1.33 3.47 -0.11
N THR A 114 0.42 4.45 -0.22
CA THR A 114 0.41 5.42 -1.31
C THR A 114 1.66 6.29 -1.34
N ASP A 115 2.19 6.70 -0.19
CA ASP A 115 3.40 7.51 -0.12
C ASP A 115 4.63 6.68 -0.54
N ILE A 116 4.69 5.41 -0.14
CA ILE A 116 5.71 4.47 -0.61
C ILE A 116 5.62 4.27 -2.11
N TYR A 117 4.41 4.06 -2.65
CA TYR A 117 4.22 3.90 -4.09
C TYR A 117 4.71 5.12 -4.88
N ARG A 118 4.33 6.33 -4.43
CA ARG A 118 4.78 7.59 -5.06
C ARG A 118 6.29 7.76 -4.98
N TYR A 119 6.89 7.42 -3.84
CA TYR A 119 8.34 7.44 -3.65
C TYR A 119 9.05 6.46 -4.60
N MET A 120 8.55 5.22 -4.71
CA MET A 120 9.06 4.22 -5.65
C MET A 120 8.94 4.69 -7.10
N LYS A 121 7.80 5.26 -7.49
CA LYS A 121 7.57 5.74 -8.86
C LYS A 121 8.54 6.86 -9.24
N HIS A 122 8.94 7.68 -8.26
CA HIS A 122 9.88 8.78 -8.47
C HIS A 122 11.35 8.32 -8.49
N PHE A 123 11.81 7.61 -7.46
CA PHE A 123 13.22 7.30 -7.26
C PHE A 123 13.63 5.90 -7.75
N TYR A 124 12.69 4.98 -7.87
CA TYR A 124 12.92 3.60 -8.30
C TYR A 124 12.02 3.21 -9.49
N PRO A 125 12.00 3.97 -10.60
CA PRO A 125 11.14 3.65 -11.74
C PRO A 125 11.43 2.26 -12.32
N ARG A 126 12.67 1.77 -12.18
CA ARG A 126 13.08 0.42 -12.59
C ARG A 126 12.31 -0.70 -11.87
N THR A 127 11.76 -0.45 -10.69
CA THR A 127 10.93 -1.42 -9.97
C THR A 127 9.65 -1.76 -10.74
N PHE A 128 9.15 -0.82 -11.55
CA PHE A 128 7.97 -0.99 -12.40
C PHE A 128 8.32 -1.27 -13.86
N GLN A 129 9.61 -1.41 -14.18
CA GLN A 129 10.05 -1.70 -15.55
C GLN A 129 9.71 -3.14 -15.93
N VAL A 130 8.86 -3.31 -16.92
CA VAL A 130 8.34 -4.61 -17.38
C VAL A 130 8.70 -4.88 -18.83
N SER A 131 8.72 -6.16 -19.23
CA SER A 131 8.77 -6.55 -20.63
C SER A 131 7.43 -6.29 -21.32
N SER A 132 7.41 -6.34 -22.66
CA SER A 132 6.18 -6.15 -23.47
C SER A 132 5.04 -7.11 -23.12
N ASP A 133 5.34 -8.20 -22.43
CA ASP A 133 4.39 -9.27 -22.14
C ASP A 133 3.74 -9.16 -20.75
N VAL A 134 3.97 -8.06 -20.03
CA VAL A 134 3.40 -7.77 -18.71
C VAL A 134 2.84 -6.35 -18.69
N VAL A 135 1.61 -6.22 -18.20
CA VAL A 135 0.92 -4.94 -17.98
C VAL A 135 0.89 -4.67 -16.47
N ILE A 136 1.21 -3.43 -16.08
CA ILE A 136 0.99 -2.94 -14.72
C ILE A 136 -0.05 -1.83 -14.78
N SER A 137 -1.05 -1.92 -13.92
CA SER A 137 -2.03 -0.86 -13.68
C SER A 137 -2.19 -0.63 -12.18
N ASP A 138 -2.45 0.60 -11.77
CA ASP A 138 -2.62 0.97 -10.38
C ASP A 138 -3.93 1.73 -10.12
N VAL A 139 -4.50 1.50 -8.94
CA VAL A 139 -5.64 2.24 -8.40
C VAL A 139 -5.26 2.71 -7.00
N THR A 140 -5.32 4.02 -6.78
CA THR A 140 -5.10 4.62 -5.46
C THR A 140 -6.45 4.87 -4.79
N ASP A 141 -6.58 4.35 -3.57
CA ASP A 141 -7.68 4.63 -2.66
C ASP A 141 -7.13 5.13 -1.32
N GLY A 142 -7.22 6.45 -1.12
CA GLY A 142 -6.65 7.14 0.04
C GLY A 142 -5.17 6.82 0.27
N ASP A 143 -4.87 6.23 1.43
CA ASP A 143 -3.52 5.90 1.87
C ASP A 143 -2.98 4.60 1.25
N VAL A 144 -3.77 3.91 0.43
CA VAL A 144 -3.41 2.62 -0.17
C VAL A 144 -3.41 2.73 -1.69
N THR A 145 -2.41 2.12 -2.31
CA THR A 145 -2.37 1.91 -3.76
C THR A 145 -2.32 0.42 -4.06
N THR A 146 -3.30 -0.04 -4.84
CA THR A 146 -3.39 -1.41 -5.32
C THR A 146 -2.84 -1.49 -6.73
N ILE A 147 -1.82 -2.33 -6.92
CA ILE A 147 -1.12 -2.53 -8.18
C ILE A 147 -1.52 -3.89 -8.73
N SER A 148 -2.18 -3.90 -9.88
CA SER A 148 -2.48 -5.11 -10.65
C SER A 148 -1.39 -5.35 -11.68
N ILE A 149 -0.94 -6.60 -11.75
CA ILE A 149 0.11 -7.07 -12.66
C ILE A 149 -0.49 -8.20 -13.47
N GLU A 150 -0.62 -7.97 -14.76
CA GLU A 150 -1.35 -8.86 -15.67
C GLU A 150 -0.45 -9.29 -16.83
N LYS A 151 -0.74 -10.45 -17.39
CA LYS A 151 -0.09 -10.94 -18.59
C LYS A 151 -0.64 -10.23 -19.82
N ALA A 152 0.21 -9.68 -20.69
CA ALA A 152 -0.22 -8.98 -21.90
C ALA A 152 -0.57 -9.92 -23.08
N GLY A 153 -0.25 -11.22 -23.00
CA GLY A 153 -0.51 -12.19 -24.06
C GLY A 153 -0.14 -13.63 -23.71
N SER A 154 -0.51 -14.60 -24.54
CA SER A 154 -0.42 -16.04 -24.22
C SER A 154 1.00 -16.60 -24.04
N ARG A 155 2.05 -15.91 -24.51
CA ARG A 155 3.45 -16.39 -24.53
C ARG A 155 4.29 -16.09 -23.28
N SER A 156 3.85 -15.20 -22.40
CA SER A 156 4.59 -14.94 -21.16
C SER A 156 4.53 -16.14 -20.20
N GLY A 157 5.62 -16.43 -19.51
CA GLY A 157 5.60 -17.43 -18.44
C GLY A 157 5.01 -16.83 -17.17
N ALA A 158 4.15 -17.54 -16.45
CA ALA A 158 3.61 -17.12 -15.14
C ALA A 158 4.71 -16.65 -14.16
N GLY A 159 5.94 -17.16 -14.32
CA GLY A 159 7.11 -16.72 -13.54
C GLY A 159 7.53 -15.26 -13.76
N GLN A 160 7.19 -14.59 -14.87
CA GLN A 160 7.55 -13.18 -15.06
C GLN A 160 6.64 -12.25 -14.26
N VAL A 161 5.33 -12.50 -14.27
CA VAL A 161 4.35 -11.76 -13.46
C VAL A 161 4.71 -11.87 -11.97
N LEU A 162 5.06 -13.08 -11.52
CA LEU A 162 5.51 -13.32 -10.15
C LEU A 162 6.81 -12.56 -9.80
N ARG A 163 7.81 -12.56 -10.69
CA ARG A 163 9.06 -11.80 -10.46
C ARG A 163 8.81 -10.30 -10.33
N VAL A 164 7.90 -9.74 -11.12
CA VAL A 164 7.52 -8.33 -11.02
C VAL A 164 6.83 -8.06 -9.69
N LYS A 165 5.89 -8.93 -9.29
CA LYS A 165 5.21 -8.87 -7.98
C LYS A 165 6.21 -8.85 -6.84
N GLU A 166 7.09 -9.86 -6.76
CA GLU A 166 8.09 -10.00 -5.72
C GLU A 166 9.06 -8.81 -5.67
N ARG A 167 9.42 -8.24 -6.83
CA ARG A 167 10.29 -7.06 -6.90
C ARG A 167 9.60 -5.83 -6.31
N ILE A 168 8.33 -5.61 -6.63
CA ILE A 168 7.56 -4.48 -6.09
C ILE A 168 7.39 -4.66 -4.58
N GLU A 169 6.96 -5.85 -4.13
CA GLU A 169 6.78 -6.17 -2.70
C GLU A 169 8.07 -5.98 -1.91
N LYS A 170 9.18 -6.54 -2.38
CA LYS A 170 10.48 -6.40 -1.70
C LYS A 170 10.91 -4.93 -1.58
N GLN A 171 10.72 -4.14 -2.63
CA GLN A 171 11.11 -2.73 -2.60
C GLN A 171 10.20 -1.91 -1.70
N SER A 172 8.87 -2.12 -1.75
CA SER A 172 7.92 -1.42 -0.90
C SER A 172 8.18 -1.72 0.58
N LEU A 173 8.51 -2.98 0.89
CA LEU A 173 8.83 -3.41 2.25
C LEU A 173 10.09 -2.75 2.80
N ASN A 174 11.16 -2.68 2.01
CA ASN A 174 12.37 -1.97 2.42
C ASN A 174 12.07 -0.49 2.75
N LEU A 175 11.28 0.15 1.90
CA LEU A 175 10.90 1.55 2.06
C LEU A 175 9.97 1.79 3.25
N LEU A 176 9.12 0.82 3.61
CA LEU A 176 8.26 0.92 4.79
C LEU A 176 9.07 1.08 6.09
N TYR A 177 10.27 0.49 6.17
CA TYR A 177 11.14 0.65 7.34
C TYR A 177 11.95 1.94 7.34
N THR A 178 12.40 2.39 6.16
CA THR A 178 13.39 3.45 6.01
C THR A 178 12.76 4.82 5.86
N LEU A 179 11.61 4.91 5.17
CA LEU A 179 10.99 6.20 4.88
C LEU A 179 10.35 6.82 6.11
N ARG A 180 10.41 8.14 6.14
CA ARG A 180 9.80 9.05 7.09
C ARG A 180 9.01 10.08 6.31
N LYS A 181 7.95 10.57 6.94
CA LYS A 181 7.07 11.59 6.38
C LYS A 181 6.94 12.74 7.37
N GLU A 182 7.20 13.94 6.90
CA GLU A 182 6.94 15.18 7.61
C GLU A 182 5.90 16.01 6.83
N ARG A 183 5.00 16.68 7.55
CA ARG A 183 3.95 17.50 6.95
C ARG A 183 4.11 18.95 7.34
N ILE A 184 4.28 19.81 6.35
CA ILE A 184 4.42 21.26 6.53
C ILE A 184 3.10 21.92 6.20
N GLN A 185 2.42 22.42 7.23
CA GLN A 185 1.14 23.13 7.08
C GLN A 185 1.35 24.58 6.64
N PHE A 186 0.54 25.06 5.69
CA PHE A 186 0.53 26.47 5.36
C PHE A 186 -0.18 27.26 6.46
N LYS A 187 0.55 28.15 7.16
CA LYS A 187 -0.02 28.96 8.26
C LYS A 187 -1.14 29.90 7.78
N LYS A 188 -1.08 30.34 6.52
CA LYS A 188 -2.11 31.11 5.83
C LYS A 188 -2.28 30.49 4.44
N HIS A 189 -3.53 30.30 4.01
CA HIS A 189 -3.84 29.82 2.67
C HIS A 189 -3.67 30.92 1.60
N THR A 190 -2.60 31.73 1.71
CA THR A 190 -2.28 32.76 0.73
C THR A 190 -1.41 32.17 -0.37
N ARG A 191 -1.68 32.60 -1.61
CA ARG A 191 -0.91 32.19 -2.79
C ARG A 191 0.59 32.48 -2.62
N ASP A 192 0.92 33.62 -2.03
CA ASP A 192 2.31 34.04 -1.80
C ASP A 192 3.05 33.12 -0.85
N GLN A 193 2.39 32.62 0.20
CA GLN A 193 3.01 31.69 1.14
C GLN A 193 3.25 30.33 0.49
N LYS A 194 2.27 29.82 -0.28
CA LYS A 194 2.44 28.58 -1.07
C LYS A 194 3.64 28.70 -2.00
N GLN A 195 3.71 29.80 -2.74
CA GLN A 195 4.80 30.05 -3.70
C GLN A 195 6.17 30.16 -3.02
N LYS A 196 6.25 30.82 -1.85
CA LYS A 196 7.48 30.89 -1.06
C LYS A 196 7.98 29.49 -0.66
N TYR A 197 7.11 28.63 -0.14
CA TYR A 197 7.49 27.27 0.22
C TYR A 197 7.90 26.43 -0.99
N THR A 198 7.19 26.55 -2.12
CA THR A 198 7.56 25.84 -3.35
C THR A 198 8.96 26.24 -3.83
N GLN A 199 9.28 27.53 -3.87
CA GLN A 199 10.60 28.02 -4.27
C GLN A 199 11.70 27.56 -3.31
N ALA A 200 11.44 27.61 -2.00
CA ALA A 200 12.39 27.12 -1.01
C ALA A 200 12.64 25.61 -1.19
N CYS A 201 11.58 24.81 -1.34
CA CYS A 201 11.67 23.38 -1.66
C CYS A 201 12.50 23.09 -2.91
N GLU A 202 12.29 23.83 -4.01
CA GLU A 202 13.07 23.69 -5.24
C GLU A 202 14.57 23.97 -5.03
N SER A 203 14.89 24.99 -4.23
CA SER A 203 16.28 25.33 -3.90
C SER A 203 16.96 24.24 -3.06
N LEU A 204 16.20 23.59 -2.17
CA LEU A 204 16.71 22.53 -1.29
C LEU A 204 16.81 21.18 -2.01
N ARG A 205 16.00 20.93 -3.05
CA ARG A 205 15.94 19.66 -3.76
C ARG A 205 17.29 19.15 -4.27
N ARG A 206 18.19 20.05 -4.68
CA ARG A 206 19.54 19.66 -5.14
C ARG A 206 20.45 19.13 -4.02
N ARG A 207 20.20 19.57 -2.78
CA ARG A 207 20.99 19.18 -1.61
C ARG A 207 20.44 17.94 -0.90
N TYR A 208 19.17 17.65 -1.11
CA TYR A 208 18.47 16.51 -0.53
C TYR A 208 17.86 15.64 -1.64
N PRO A 209 18.70 14.92 -2.41
CA PRO A 209 18.25 14.22 -3.61
C PRO A 209 17.37 13.01 -3.30
N SER A 210 17.34 12.48 -2.07
CA SER A 210 16.45 11.39 -1.67
C SER A 210 15.11 11.87 -1.10
N VAL A 211 14.83 13.18 -1.13
CA VAL A 211 13.58 13.73 -0.59
C VAL A 211 12.55 13.95 -1.71
N LEU A 212 11.42 13.26 -1.59
CA LEU A 212 10.22 13.51 -2.39
C LEU A 212 9.38 14.60 -1.74
N ILE A 213 9.01 15.60 -2.54
CA ILE A 213 8.18 16.73 -2.11
C ILE A 213 6.84 16.64 -2.85
N ILE A 214 5.74 16.50 -2.11
CA ILE A 214 4.39 16.41 -2.66
C ILE A 214 3.59 17.63 -2.21
N PRO A 215 3.36 18.61 -3.11
CA PRO A 215 2.56 19.78 -2.78
C PRO A 215 1.07 19.46 -2.79
N TYR A 216 0.36 19.92 -1.76
CA TYR A 216 -1.10 19.98 -1.71
C TYR A 216 -1.57 21.43 -1.56
N ASP A 217 -2.89 21.65 -1.49
CA ASP A 217 -3.45 22.97 -1.31
C ASP A 217 -3.34 23.49 0.13
N THR A 218 -3.34 22.59 1.11
CA THR A 218 -3.28 22.94 2.54
C THR A 218 -1.90 22.76 3.15
N HIS A 219 -1.06 21.91 2.56
CA HIS A 219 0.23 21.50 3.11
C HIS A 219 1.20 21.02 2.03
N ILE A 220 2.43 20.73 2.45
CA ILE A 220 3.42 19.97 1.68
C ILE A 220 3.77 18.74 2.49
N ASP A 221 3.68 17.57 1.86
CA ASP A 221 4.23 16.34 2.42
C ASP A 221 5.67 16.17 1.92
N VAL A 222 6.58 15.90 2.86
CA VAL A 222 8.00 15.67 2.62
C VAL A 222 8.31 14.23 3.02
N ILE A 223 8.69 13.40 2.05
CA ILE A 223 8.90 11.97 2.23
C ILE A 223 10.34 11.63 1.83
N GLY A 224 11.03 10.83 2.63
CA GLY A 224 12.42 10.46 2.37
C GLY A 224 12.98 9.65 3.53
N ASP A 225 14.28 9.39 3.53
CA ASP A 225 14.95 8.66 4.60
C ASP A 225 15.31 9.58 5.79
N THR A 226 16.53 9.46 6.30
CA THR A 226 17.10 10.35 7.32
C THR A 226 17.20 11.82 6.87
N GLU A 227 17.25 12.10 5.57
CA GLU A 227 17.37 13.46 5.02
C GLU A 227 16.14 14.34 5.32
N VAL A 228 14.97 13.75 5.58
CA VAL A 228 13.71 14.48 5.82
C VAL A 228 13.83 15.47 6.98
N PHE A 229 14.48 15.09 8.07
CA PHE A 229 14.62 15.95 9.24
C PHE A 229 15.55 17.14 8.96
N ALA A 230 16.64 16.92 8.23
CA ALA A 230 17.57 17.98 7.85
C ALA A 230 16.91 18.93 6.85
N PHE A 231 16.22 18.39 5.85
CA PHE A 231 15.46 19.16 4.87
C PHE A 231 14.42 20.07 5.55
N THR A 232 13.61 19.52 6.44
CA THR A 232 12.55 20.28 7.11
C THR A 232 13.09 21.30 8.11
N ALA A 233 14.18 20.98 8.82
CA ALA A 233 14.86 21.94 9.69
C ALA A 233 15.42 23.12 8.88
N GLU A 234 15.98 22.88 7.70
CA GLU A 234 16.51 23.94 6.85
C GLU A 234 15.42 24.77 6.18
N LEU A 235 14.32 24.15 5.75
CA LEU A 235 13.17 24.84 5.15
C LEU A 235 12.48 25.82 6.12
N ASN A 236 12.62 25.59 7.43
CA ASN A 236 12.04 26.42 8.48
C ASN A 236 12.98 27.52 9.01
N LYS A 237 14.21 27.64 8.49
CA LYS A 237 15.12 28.76 8.78
C LYS A 237 14.71 30.00 7.99
#